data_AF-A0A8T1RFX6-F1
#
_entry.id   AF-A0A8T1RFX6-F1
#
_cell.length_a   1.000
_cell.length_b   1.000
_cell.length_c   1.000
_cell.angle_alpha   90.00
_cell.angle_beta   90.00
_cell.angle_gamma   90.00
#
_symmetry.space_group_name_H-M   'P 1'
#
loop_
_entity.id
_entity.type
_entity.pdbx_description
1 polymer ?
#
loop_
_entity_poly.entity_id
_entity_poly.type
_entity_poly.pdbx_seq_one_letter_code
_entity_poly.pdbx_strand_id
1 'polypeptide(L)'
;MRKYLIFFEKVKFVGTGDFQIFSILHAFLLFKYPPPTINTTSCLWLPQNSHKPRNYTIPILTCQFKEKMVDLDCKAKIASTDMPNKSPKLTNKLQVSVPSTFRAAQISEAPAVACSAYDNYLRLPELRKLWSSIEFPSWKDESVLKPALHALEISFRFVSTVLSDPRPYANGREWRRRLESLTTSQIEIIANICEDNEEDGATRGTAPIVDLRSSNGVLARDGSYTEVWKMTGDTTVVSRTSESSLLPRLATWHKSEDIAQKILYSIECEMRRCPYTLGLGEPNLAGKPNLEYDLVCKPSELHLLKKSPYDHIDNYENQTLYSSHQILESWINVSQQLLKRITERVEIKDFVRAASGCYLIERIWKLLAEIEDLHLLMDPDDFLKLKNQLCIKSINEAGPFCFRSKGLVEITRQCRDLKHKVPCILGVEVDPMGGPRVQEAAMKLYREKKESEKIHLLQALQAVEAAMKRFFYAFKQLLVVVTGSLDANANQVIFSSDSGDSLSHIFLEPTYFPSLDAAKTFLGDFWNHEQGGMRLG
;
A
#
# COMPACT_ATOMS: atom_id res chain seq x y z
N MET A 1 -25.51 -2.57 41.34
CA MET A 1 -26.86 -1.98 41.56
C MET A 1 -26.69 -0.49 41.83
N ARG A 2 -27.24 0.42 40.99
CA ARG A 2 -27.18 1.91 41.12
C ARG A 2 -25.74 2.49 41.08
N LYS A 3 -25.43 3.67 40.53
CA LYS A 3 -25.99 4.63 39.53
C LYS A 3 -24.72 5.23 38.85
N TYR A 4 -24.69 5.73 37.61
CA TYR A 4 -25.72 6.45 36.85
C TYR A 4 -25.93 5.91 35.42
N LEU A 5 -27.11 6.21 34.89
CA LEU A 5 -27.59 6.07 33.51
C LEU A 5 -28.62 7.21 33.30
N ILE A 6 -29.16 7.38 32.08
CA ILE A 6 -30.32 8.25 31.71
C ILE A 6 -29.94 9.73 31.51
N PHE A 7 -30.37 10.48 30.46
CA PHE A 7 -30.93 10.27 29.09
C PHE A 7 -30.52 11.56 28.30
N PHE A 8 -30.71 11.84 27.00
CA PHE A 8 -31.45 11.32 25.83
C PHE A 8 -30.44 11.12 24.66
N GLU A 9 -30.64 10.43 23.53
CA GLU A 9 -31.76 9.82 22.78
C GLU A 9 -32.61 10.71 21.82
N LYS A 10 -32.83 10.21 20.59
CA LYS A 10 -33.72 10.72 19.52
C LYS A 10 -33.43 12.10 18.89
N VAL A 11 -32.87 12.07 17.68
CA VAL A 11 -33.32 12.94 16.58
C VAL A 11 -34.01 12.04 15.56
N LYS A 12 -35.31 12.25 15.31
CA LYS A 12 -36.04 11.61 14.21
C LYS A 12 -35.91 12.46 12.95
N PHE A 13 -35.71 11.80 11.80
CA PHE A 13 -35.96 12.44 10.51
C PHE A 13 -37.45 12.75 10.35
N VAL A 14 -37.77 14.01 10.14
CA VAL A 14 -38.93 14.52 9.41
C VAL A 14 -38.38 15.66 8.55
N GLY A 15 -38.44 15.53 7.23
CA GLY A 15 -37.75 16.45 6.33
C GLY A 15 -38.69 17.38 5.56
N THR A 16 -38.13 18.49 5.06
CA THR A 16 -38.54 19.21 3.84
C THR A 16 -37.47 20.28 3.53
N GLY A 17 -37.17 20.50 2.26
CA GLY A 17 -36.42 21.67 1.78
C GLY A 17 -34.93 21.41 1.47
N ASP A 18 -34.52 21.80 0.27
CA ASP A 18 -33.11 21.89 -0.14
C ASP A 18 -32.35 22.96 0.66
N PHE A 19 -31.06 22.74 0.95
CA PHE A 19 -29.94 23.52 0.36
C PHE A 19 -28.56 23.03 0.86
N GLN A 20 -27.50 23.39 0.12
CA GLN A 20 -26.07 23.37 0.52
C GLN A 20 -25.38 22.01 0.84
N ILE A 21 -25.41 21.07 -0.12
CA ILE A 21 -24.36 20.01 -0.19
C ILE A 21 -23.00 20.56 -0.67
N PHE A 22 -22.97 21.76 -1.27
CA PHE A 22 -21.78 22.36 -1.90
C PHE A 22 -20.58 22.64 -0.97
N SER A 23 -20.78 22.80 0.34
CA SER A 23 -19.72 23.20 1.27
C SER A 23 -18.75 22.07 1.65
N ILE A 24 -19.13 20.80 1.48
CA ILE A 24 -18.30 19.64 1.87
C ILE A 24 -17.29 19.29 0.77
N LEU A 25 -17.68 19.41 -0.51
CA LEU A 25 -16.83 19.02 -1.64
C LEU A 25 -15.61 19.94 -1.81
N HIS A 26 -15.74 21.21 -1.44
CA HIS A 26 -14.63 22.18 -1.49
C HIS A 26 -13.64 22.02 -0.32
N ALA A 27 -14.08 21.46 0.82
CA ALA A 27 -13.21 21.18 1.97
C ALA A 27 -12.26 19.99 1.71
N PHE A 28 -12.70 19.00 0.91
CA PHE A 28 -11.91 17.81 0.61
C PHE A 28 -10.74 18.02 -0.37
N LEU A 29 -10.67 19.17 -1.05
CA LEU A 29 -9.65 19.46 -2.07
C LEU A 29 -8.46 20.28 -1.55
N LEU A 30 -8.44 20.70 -0.29
CA LEU A 30 -7.43 21.63 0.24
C LEU A 30 -6.66 21.16 1.51
N PHE A 31 -6.85 19.93 1.98
CA PHE A 31 -6.05 19.37 3.08
C PHE A 31 -4.98 18.37 2.61
N LYS A 32 -3.82 18.92 2.23
CA LYS A 32 -2.52 18.27 2.46
C LYS A 32 -1.83 18.97 3.65
N TYR A 33 -0.96 18.22 4.32
CA TYR A 33 -0.28 18.52 5.60
C TYR A 33 -1.15 18.43 6.87
N PRO A 34 -0.64 17.79 7.94
CA PRO A 34 -1.29 17.76 9.25
C PRO A 34 -1.01 19.06 10.04
N PRO A 35 -1.88 19.45 11.00
CA PRO A 35 -1.62 20.57 11.88
C PRO A 35 -0.53 20.24 12.92
N PRO A 36 0.30 21.20 13.34
CA PRO A 36 1.21 21.01 14.47
C PRO A 36 0.44 20.88 15.78
N THR A 37 0.85 19.95 16.64
CA THR A 37 0.24 19.75 17.96
C THR A 37 0.47 20.93 18.88
N ILE A 38 -0.60 21.61 19.31
CA ILE A 38 -0.54 22.64 20.35
C ILE A 38 -0.31 21.97 21.71
N ASN A 39 0.76 22.36 22.39
CA ASN A 39 1.04 21.91 23.76
C ASN A 39 -0.07 22.36 24.72
N THR A 40 -0.80 21.41 25.28
CA THR A 40 -1.74 21.61 26.39
C THR A 40 -1.18 20.97 27.66
N THR A 41 -0.19 21.63 28.25
CA THR A 41 0.44 21.22 29.51
C THR A 41 -0.59 21.27 30.65
N SER A 42 -0.59 20.24 31.51
CA SER A 42 -1.67 20.00 32.46
C SER A 42 -1.83 21.08 33.54
N CYS A 43 -3.07 21.48 33.81
CA CYS A 43 -3.41 22.20 35.03
C CYS A 43 -3.37 21.25 36.24
N LEU A 44 -2.38 21.39 37.11
CA LEU A 44 -2.38 20.84 38.47
C LEU A 44 -2.80 21.93 39.47
N TRP A 45 -3.57 21.56 40.49
CA TRP A 45 -4.20 22.48 41.44
C TRP A 45 -3.84 22.14 42.89
N LEU A 46 -3.77 23.18 43.72
CA LEU A 46 -3.63 23.20 45.20
C LEU A 46 -2.26 22.83 45.81
N PRO A 47 -1.93 23.32 47.03
CA PRO A 47 -2.61 24.33 47.85
C PRO A 47 -1.78 25.61 48.09
N GLN A 48 -2.36 26.57 48.82
CA GLN A 48 -1.76 27.88 49.15
C GLN A 48 -0.74 27.79 50.31
N ASN A 49 0.26 28.69 50.31
CA ASN A 49 0.58 29.49 51.52
C ASN A 49 1.46 30.73 51.24
N SER A 50 1.50 31.65 52.21
CA SER A 50 1.92 33.05 52.09
C SER A 50 3.43 33.35 52.24
N HIS A 51 3.99 34.27 51.44
CA HIS A 51 4.30 35.66 51.88
C HIS A 51 5.13 36.52 50.90
N LYS A 52 4.74 37.82 50.82
CA LYS A 52 5.50 39.03 50.42
C LYS A 52 6.06 39.13 48.97
N PRO A 53 5.93 40.31 48.31
CA PRO A 53 6.54 40.57 47.00
C PRO A 53 7.97 41.11 47.10
N ARG A 54 8.72 41.02 46.00
CA ARG A 54 9.90 41.85 45.71
C ARG A 54 9.87 42.31 44.25
N ASN A 55 10.02 43.62 44.04
CA ASN A 55 10.16 44.20 42.71
C ASN A 55 11.62 44.06 42.25
N TYR A 56 11.86 43.54 41.04
CA TYR A 56 13.11 43.76 40.32
C TYR A 56 12.85 43.96 38.83
N THR A 57 13.45 45.03 38.29
CA THR A 57 13.31 45.47 36.91
C THR A 57 14.16 44.63 35.97
N ILE A 58 13.60 44.17 34.85
CA ILE A 58 14.35 43.51 33.77
C ILE A 58 14.85 44.57 32.79
N PRO A 59 16.15 44.61 32.43
CA PRO A 59 16.66 45.52 31.41
C PRO A 59 16.29 45.05 30.00
N ILE A 60 15.84 45.98 29.15
CA ILE A 60 15.63 45.73 27.72
C ILE A 60 16.99 45.83 27.02
N LEU A 61 17.50 44.70 26.51
CA LEU A 61 18.70 44.64 25.68
C LEU A 61 18.30 44.42 24.21
N THR A 62 18.57 45.42 23.36
CA THR A 62 18.19 45.44 21.95
C THR A 62 19.23 44.74 21.07
N CYS A 63 18.98 43.47 20.71
CA CYS A 63 19.74 42.80 19.66
C CYS A 63 19.32 43.31 18.27
N GLN A 64 20.18 44.09 17.62
CA GLN A 64 20.03 44.47 16.22
C GLN A 64 20.24 43.24 15.32
N PHE A 65 19.19 42.76 14.67
CA PHE A 65 19.36 41.88 13.50
C PHE A 65 19.74 42.72 12.29
N LYS A 66 20.91 42.43 11.72
CA LYS A 66 21.44 43.13 10.56
C LYS A 66 21.00 42.41 9.28
N GLU A 67 19.83 42.77 8.77
CA GLU A 67 19.30 42.20 7.54
C GLU A 67 20.29 42.37 6.38
N LYS A 68 20.64 41.25 5.73
CA LYS A 68 21.28 41.25 4.42
C LYS A 68 20.24 40.82 3.40
N MET A 69 19.60 41.83 2.80
CA MET A 69 18.70 41.69 1.67
C MET A 69 19.41 40.90 0.55
N VAL A 70 18.84 39.78 0.15
CA VAL A 70 19.22 39.05 -1.08
C VAL A 70 18.15 39.34 -2.11
N ASP A 71 18.59 39.88 -3.24
CA ASP A 71 17.69 40.38 -4.29
C ASP A 71 17.00 39.22 -5.02
N LEU A 72 15.71 39.40 -5.32
CA LEU A 72 14.83 38.37 -5.90
C LEU A 72 13.96 38.93 -7.04
N ASP A 73 14.36 40.04 -7.67
CA ASP A 73 13.65 40.58 -8.83
C ASP A 73 14.04 39.90 -10.15
N CYS A 74 13.22 38.93 -10.55
CA CYS A 74 13.30 38.26 -11.86
C CYS A 74 11.91 38.07 -12.48
N LYS A 75 10.98 39.04 -12.31
CA LYS A 75 9.62 38.90 -12.87
C LYS A 75 8.94 40.18 -13.38
N ALA A 76 9.72 41.13 -13.91
CA ALA A 76 9.22 42.40 -14.44
C ALA A 76 9.66 42.71 -15.90
N LYS A 77 9.25 41.89 -16.88
CA LYS A 77 9.25 42.28 -18.32
C LYS A 77 7.99 41.82 -19.07
N ILE A 78 6.89 42.51 -18.82
CA ILE A 78 5.79 42.65 -19.77
C ILE A 78 5.73 44.14 -20.15
N ALA A 79 6.25 44.48 -21.33
CA ALA A 79 6.20 45.83 -21.87
C ALA A 79 5.01 45.95 -22.84
N SER A 80 4.14 46.91 -22.58
CA SER A 80 2.93 47.24 -23.35
C SER A 80 3.18 47.41 -24.86
N THR A 81 2.23 46.98 -25.69
CA THR A 81 1.94 47.65 -26.97
C THR A 81 0.46 47.49 -27.37
N ASP A 82 -0.25 48.61 -27.37
CA ASP A 82 -1.45 49.02 -28.12
C ASP A 82 -2.64 48.05 -28.32
N MET A 83 -3.77 48.43 -27.70
CA MET A 83 -5.11 47.85 -27.91
C MET A 83 -5.92 48.64 -28.96
N PRO A 84 -6.37 48.02 -30.07
CA PRO A 84 -7.43 48.57 -30.92
C PRO A 84 -8.82 48.07 -30.48
N ASN A 85 -9.70 48.97 -30.07
CA ASN A 85 -11.08 48.64 -29.68
C ASN A 85 -11.91 48.07 -30.85
N LYS A 86 -12.22 46.76 -30.81
CA LYS A 86 -13.36 46.13 -31.50
C LYS A 86 -13.63 44.73 -30.94
N SER A 87 -14.90 44.42 -30.66
CA SER A 87 -15.31 43.09 -30.18
C SER A 87 -15.31 42.05 -31.31
N PRO A 88 -14.64 40.88 -31.13
CA PRO A 88 -14.69 39.80 -32.10
C PRO A 88 -16.05 39.09 -32.05
N LYS A 89 -16.63 38.83 -33.22
CA LYS A 89 -17.90 38.07 -33.35
C LYS A 89 -17.64 36.57 -33.23
N LEU A 90 -18.62 35.85 -32.67
CA LEU A 90 -18.60 34.39 -32.53
C LEU A 90 -18.43 33.72 -33.91
N THR A 91 -17.37 32.93 -34.10
CA THR A 91 -17.11 32.17 -35.31
C THR A 91 -16.86 30.69 -34.99
N ASN A 92 -17.86 29.85 -35.24
CA ASN A 92 -17.77 28.41 -35.03
C ASN A 92 -16.77 27.77 -36.02
N LYS A 93 -15.56 27.45 -35.55
CA LYS A 93 -14.64 26.49 -36.18
C LYS A 93 -13.58 25.96 -35.21
N LEU A 94 -14.05 25.27 -34.17
CA LEU A 94 -13.18 24.42 -33.33
C LEU A 94 -12.71 23.20 -34.14
N GLN A 95 -11.62 23.36 -34.89
CA GLN A 95 -10.83 22.22 -35.34
C GLN A 95 -10.10 21.66 -34.12
N VAL A 96 -10.72 20.68 -33.46
CA VAL A 96 -10.07 19.88 -32.43
C VAL A 96 -8.98 19.06 -33.12
N SER A 97 -7.74 19.55 -33.06
CA SER A 97 -6.56 18.75 -33.35
C SER A 97 -6.46 17.64 -32.30
N VAL A 98 -6.91 16.45 -32.67
CA VAL A 98 -6.69 15.23 -31.88
C VAL A 98 -5.18 15.13 -31.62
N PRO A 99 -4.73 15.05 -30.35
CA PRO A 99 -3.31 14.90 -30.05
C PRO A 99 -2.73 13.70 -30.79
N SER A 100 -1.51 13.84 -31.30
CA SER A 100 -0.80 12.75 -31.97
C SER A 100 -0.76 11.51 -31.08
N THR A 101 -0.97 10.34 -31.68
CA THR A 101 -1.13 9.07 -30.95
C THR A 101 0.08 8.82 -30.05
N PHE A 102 -0.10 9.06 -28.74
CA PHE A 102 0.92 8.77 -27.73
C PHE A 102 1.19 7.26 -27.78
N ARG A 103 2.33 6.87 -28.35
CA ARG A 103 2.75 5.46 -28.33
C ARG A 103 2.97 5.09 -26.87
N ALA A 104 2.08 4.27 -26.32
CA ALA A 104 2.20 3.77 -24.96
C ALA A 104 3.59 3.17 -24.77
N ALA A 105 4.41 3.77 -23.91
CA ALA A 105 5.77 3.30 -23.67
C ALA A 105 5.69 1.85 -23.16
N GLN A 106 6.35 0.94 -23.86
CA GLN A 106 6.48 -0.44 -23.38
C GLN A 106 7.36 -0.41 -22.12
N ILE A 107 6.80 -0.89 -21.02
CA ILE A 107 7.53 -1.02 -19.75
C ILE A 107 8.45 -2.22 -19.93
N SER A 108 9.75 -1.96 -19.97
CA SER A 108 10.79 -2.97 -20.15
C SER A 108 11.45 -3.28 -18.81
N GLU A 109 11.90 -4.52 -18.65
CA GLU A 109 12.94 -4.84 -17.67
C GLU A 109 14.20 -3.99 -17.94
N ALA A 110 14.99 -3.78 -16.88
CA ALA A 110 16.37 -3.31 -17.03
C ALA A 110 17.23 -4.35 -17.80
N PRO A 111 18.45 -3.98 -18.27
CA PRO A 111 19.32 -4.93 -18.96
C PRO A 111 19.53 -6.22 -18.15
N ALA A 112 19.51 -7.38 -18.80
CA ALA A 112 19.41 -8.68 -18.13
C ALA A 112 20.49 -8.93 -17.07
N VAL A 113 21.70 -8.38 -17.24
CA VAL A 113 22.78 -8.42 -16.24
C VAL A 113 22.40 -7.69 -14.94
N ALA A 114 21.72 -6.55 -15.04
CA ALA A 114 21.27 -5.77 -13.87
C ALA A 114 20.11 -6.44 -13.13
N CYS A 115 19.19 -7.09 -13.85
CA CYS A 115 18.14 -7.93 -13.24
C CYS A 115 18.74 -9.16 -12.56
N SER A 116 19.70 -9.85 -13.19
CA SER A 116 20.39 -11.01 -12.59
C SER A 116 21.21 -10.62 -11.35
N ALA A 117 21.85 -9.44 -11.35
CA ALA A 117 22.54 -8.91 -10.18
C ALA A 117 21.57 -8.60 -9.02
N TYR A 118 20.36 -8.11 -9.32
CA TYR A 118 19.31 -7.83 -8.33
C TYR A 118 18.69 -9.13 -7.77
N ASP A 119 18.34 -10.09 -8.64
CA ASP A 119 17.89 -11.44 -8.26
C ASP A 119 18.89 -12.11 -7.31
N ASN A 120 20.19 -12.04 -7.64
CA ASN A 120 21.26 -12.59 -6.81
C ASN A 120 21.45 -11.80 -5.50
N TYR A 121 21.45 -10.46 -5.54
CA TYR A 121 21.60 -9.60 -4.36
C TYR A 121 20.57 -9.94 -3.29
N LEU A 122 19.30 -10.12 -3.67
CA LEU A 122 18.18 -10.41 -2.76
C LEU A 122 17.98 -11.91 -2.47
N ARG A 123 18.72 -12.80 -3.15
CA ARG A 123 18.56 -14.27 -3.08
C ARG A 123 17.16 -14.73 -3.51
N LEU A 124 16.66 -14.12 -4.59
CA LEU A 124 15.36 -14.44 -5.17
C LEU A 124 15.27 -15.85 -5.77
N PRO A 125 16.32 -16.48 -6.33
CA PRO A 125 16.26 -17.88 -6.74
C PRO A 125 15.88 -18.81 -5.57
N GLU A 126 16.44 -18.60 -4.39
CA GLU A 126 16.09 -19.38 -3.19
C GLU A 126 14.69 -19.04 -2.65
N LEU A 127 14.32 -17.76 -2.58
CA LEU A 127 12.97 -17.35 -2.16
C LEU A 127 11.88 -17.90 -3.10
N ARG A 128 12.07 -17.79 -4.42
CA ARG A 128 11.15 -18.34 -5.43
C ARG A 128 11.06 -19.87 -5.34
N LYS A 129 12.13 -20.57 -4.98
CA LYS A 129 12.08 -22.02 -4.68
C LYS A 129 11.19 -22.32 -3.48
N LEU A 130 11.25 -21.52 -2.41
CA LEU A 130 10.34 -21.67 -1.27
C LEU A 130 8.88 -21.36 -1.68
N TRP A 131 8.62 -20.25 -2.38
CA TRP A 131 7.25 -19.88 -2.81
C TRP A 131 6.62 -20.84 -3.82
N SER A 132 7.42 -21.57 -4.59
CA SER A 132 6.95 -22.58 -5.56
C SER A 132 6.89 -24.00 -4.99
N SER A 133 7.26 -24.20 -3.72
CA SER A 133 7.00 -25.46 -3.02
C SER A 133 5.50 -25.59 -2.71
N ILE A 134 4.86 -26.59 -3.32
CA ILE A 134 3.48 -26.98 -3.00
C ILE A 134 3.56 -28.14 -2.02
N GLU A 135 3.25 -27.87 -0.76
CA GLU A 135 3.33 -28.81 0.36
C GLU A 135 1.93 -29.13 0.90
N PHE A 136 0.92 -28.32 0.55
CA PHE A 136 -0.48 -28.50 0.92
C PHE A 136 -1.41 -28.46 -0.31
N PRO A 137 -1.39 -29.46 -1.22
CA PRO A 137 -2.11 -29.40 -2.51
C PRO A 137 -3.64 -29.21 -2.42
N SER A 138 -4.25 -29.51 -1.27
CA SER A 138 -5.67 -29.21 -0.99
C SER A 138 -5.94 -27.72 -0.78
N TRP A 139 -4.95 -27.00 -0.25
CA TRP A 139 -5.05 -25.58 0.12
C TRP A 139 -4.64 -24.71 -1.07
N LYS A 140 -5.60 -24.40 -1.95
CA LYS A 140 -5.35 -23.62 -3.18
C LYS A 140 -4.67 -22.26 -2.92
N ASP A 141 -4.80 -21.72 -1.71
CA ASP A 141 -4.20 -20.44 -1.28
C ASP A 141 -2.75 -20.54 -0.84
N GLU A 142 -2.14 -21.73 -0.79
CA GLU A 142 -0.72 -21.87 -0.44
C GLU A 142 0.17 -20.92 -1.27
N SER A 143 -0.03 -20.83 -2.59
CA SER A 143 0.78 -19.96 -3.45
C SER A 143 0.60 -18.45 -3.22
N VAL A 144 -0.45 -18.05 -2.48
CA VAL A 144 -0.75 -16.66 -2.12
C VAL A 144 -0.35 -16.38 -0.67
N LEU A 145 -0.69 -17.27 0.26
CA LEU A 145 -0.45 -17.08 1.69
C LEU A 145 0.97 -17.44 2.12
N LYS A 146 1.62 -18.49 1.56
CA LYS A 146 3.03 -18.81 1.86
C LYS A 146 3.97 -17.61 1.61
N PRO A 147 3.98 -16.94 0.43
CA PRO A 147 4.80 -15.74 0.24
C PRO A 147 4.39 -14.54 1.11
N ALA A 148 3.09 -14.34 1.40
CA ALA A 148 2.65 -13.27 2.31
C ALA A 148 3.13 -13.49 3.76
N LEU A 149 3.09 -14.74 4.25
CA LEU A 149 3.59 -15.11 5.56
C LEU A 149 5.12 -15.02 5.63
N HIS A 150 5.84 -15.33 4.54
CA HIS A 150 7.28 -15.07 4.45
C HIS A 150 7.59 -13.57 4.55
N ALA A 151 6.83 -12.71 3.86
CA ALA A 151 6.99 -11.26 3.95
C ALA A 151 6.80 -10.73 5.39
N LEU A 152 5.81 -11.29 6.09
CA LEU A 152 5.52 -10.99 7.50
C LEU A 152 6.67 -11.43 8.43
N GLU A 153 7.21 -12.64 8.26
CA GLU A 153 8.37 -13.13 9.03
C GLU A 153 9.66 -12.35 8.72
N ILE A 154 9.88 -11.96 7.46
CA ILE A 154 10.96 -11.02 7.09
C ILE A 154 10.74 -9.66 7.75
N SER A 155 9.51 -9.20 7.93
CA SER A 155 9.19 -7.96 8.65
C SER A 155 9.52 -8.05 10.14
N PHE A 156 9.26 -9.18 10.80
CA PHE A 156 9.73 -9.42 12.18
C PHE A 156 11.27 -9.42 12.25
N ARG A 157 11.93 -10.09 11.30
CA ARG A 157 13.40 -10.06 11.15
C ARG A 157 13.93 -8.63 10.98
N PHE A 158 13.22 -7.79 10.23
CA PHE A 158 13.59 -6.39 9.99
C PHE A 158 13.43 -5.52 11.26
N VAL A 159 12.34 -5.70 12.02
CA VAL A 159 12.17 -5.10 13.37
C VAL A 159 13.34 -5.47 14.29
N SER A 160 13.77 -6.73 14.28
CA SER A 160 14.94 -7.18 15.04
C SER A 160 16.23 -6.46 14.63
N THR A 161 16.47 -6.31 13.33
CA THR A 161 17.68 -5.65 12.80
C THR A 161 17.71 -4.18 13.22
N VAL A 162 16.64 -3.43 12.92
CA VAL A 162 16.61 -1.97 13.06
C VAL A 162 16.56 -1.53 14.53
N LEU A 163 15.87 -2.25 15.41
CA LEU A 163 15.91 -1.96 16.85
C LEU A 163 17.23 -2.40 17.53
N SER A 164 18.08 -3.12 16.79
CA SER A 164 19.43 -3.50 17.22
C SER A 164 20.53 -2.60 16.64
N ASP A 165 20.20 -1.65 15.76
CA ASP A 165 21.15 -0.71 15.14
C ASP A 165 21.89 0.10 16.24
N PRO A 166 23.23 0.09 16.28
CA PRO A 166 24.02 0.83 17.26
C PRO A 166 24.33 2.28 16.84
N ARG A 167 23.98 2.71 15.61
CA ARG A 167 24.32 4.05 15.09
C ARG A 167 23.55 5.12 15.88
N PRO A 168 24.22 6.12 16.48
CA PRO A 168 23.56 7.08 17.38
C PRO A 168 22.63 8.07 16.66
N TYR A 169 22.69 8.13 15.33
CA TYR A 169 21.80 8.93 14.47
C TYR A 169 20.59 8.16 13.92
N ALA A 170 20.53 6.83 14.12
CA ALA A 170 19.40 6.03 13.62
C ALA A 170 18.09 6.39 14.35
N ASN A 171 17.06 6.79 13.60
CA ASN A 171 15.77 7.22 14.16
C ASN A 171 14.89 6.01 14.55
N GLY A 172 15.33 5.23 15.55
CA GLY A 172 14.65 4.02 16.02
C GLY A 172 13.18 4.24 16.45
N ARG A 173 12.77 5.47 16.78
CA ARG A 173 11.37 5.82 17.08
C ARG A 173 10.49 5.81 15.83
N GLU A 174 10.92 6.48 14.76
CA GLU A 174 10.14 6.53 13.52
C GLU A 174 10.21 5.19 12.77
N TRP A 175 11.38 4.54 12.80
CA TRP A 175 11.52 3.16 12.35
C TRP A 175 10.53 2.21 13.03
N ARG A 176 10.39 2.27 14.36
CA ARG A 176 9.37 1.48 15.08
C ARG A 176 7.97 1.75 14.53
N ARG A 177 7.57 3.02 14.40
CA ARG A 177 6.23 3.40 13.89
C ARG A 177 5.96 2.92 12.47
N ARG A 178 6.92 3.09 11.54
CA ARG A 178 6.73 2.66 10.16
C ARG A 178 6.68 1.14 10.04
N LEU A 179 7.51 0.41 10.79
CA LEU A 179 7.45 -1.06 10.82
C LEU A 179 6.19 -1.59 11.53
N GLU A 180 5.70 -0.92 12.58
CA GLU A 180 4.43 -1.20 13.26
C GLU A 180 3.23 -1.03 12.31
N SER A 181 3.21 0.08 11.57
CA SER A 181 2.21 0.35 10.51
C SER A 181 2.30 -0.68 9.39
N LEU A 182 3.48 -0.89 8.81
CA LEU A 182 3.74 -1.83 7.71
C LEU A 182 3.34 -3.27 8.07
N THR A 183 3.66 -3.71 9.29
CA THR A 183 3.30 -5.05 9.75
C THR A 183 1.79 -5.18 9.91
N THR A 184 1.11 -4.13 10.38
CA THR A 184 -0.36 -4.09 10.46
C THR A 184 -0.99 -4.10 9.06
N SER A 185 -0.51 -3.29 8.10
CA SER A 185 -0.95 -3.31 6.70
C SER A 185 -0.81 -4.70 6.06
N GLN A 186 0.25 -5.46 6.39
CA GLN A 186 0.43 -6.84 5.95
C GLN A 186 -0.55 -7.82 6.60
N ILE A 187 -0.77 -7.69 7.91
CA ILE A 187 -1.72 -8.52 8.68
C ILE A 187 -3.15 -8.29 8.16
N GLU A 188 -3.55 -7.04 7.90
CA GLU A 188 -4.84 -6.72 7.28
C GLU A 188 -5.02 -7.46 5.95
N ILE A 189 -4.03 -7.40 5.05
CA ILE A 189 -4.14 -8.04 3.73
C ILE A 189 -4.17 -9.57 3.86
N ILE A 190 -3.38 -10.15 4.76
CA ILE A 190 -3.43 -11.59 5.08
C ILE A 190 -4.82 -11.98 5.62
N ALA A 191 -5.38 -11.21 6.55
CA ALA A 191 -6.71 -11.45 7.12
C ALA A 191 -7.81 -11.41 6.04
N ASN A 192 -7.78 -10.41 5.16
CA ASN A 192 -8.73 -10.31 4.04
C ASN A 192 -8.62 -11.53 3.10
N ILE A 193 -7.41 -12.01 2.77
CA ILE A 193 -7.21 -13.23 1.96
C ILE A 193 -7.78 -14.48 2.67
N CYS A 194 -7.64 -14.56 4.00
CA CYS A 194 -8.19 -15.65 4.81
C CYS A 194 -9.72 -15.59 4.98
N GLU A 195 -10.33 -14.40 4.91
CA GLU A 195 -11.79 -14.19 4.91
C GLU A 195 -12.40 -14.58 3.55
N ASP A 196 -11.79 -14.13 2.44
CA ASP A 196 -12.14 -14.48 1.04
C ASP A 196 -12.17 -16.02 0.78
N ASN A 197 -11.41 -16.80 1.57
CA ASN A 197 -11.30 -18.25 1.44
C ASN A 197 -12.49 -19.01 2.05
N GLU A 198 -13.01 -18.60 3.22
CA GLU A 198 -14.17 -19.28 3.84
C GLU A 198 -15.46 -19.07 3.03
N GLU A 199 -15.56 -17.95 2.31
CA GLU A 199 -16.63 -17.70 1.33
C GLU A 199 -16.52 -18.56 0.06
N ASP A 200 -15.42 -19.30 -0.14
CA ASP A 200 -15.32 -20.33 -1.17
C ASP A 200 -15.48 -21.75 -0.61
N GLY A 201 -16.69 -22.30 -0.74
CA GLY A 201 -17.01 -23.69 -0.42
C GLY A 201 -16.18 -24.75 -1.16
N ALA A 202 -15.34 -24.36 -2.13
CA ALA A 202 -14.35 -25.22 -2.78
C ALA A 202 -12.91 -25.10 -2.21
N THR A 203 -12.66 -24.26 -1.20
CA THR A 203 -11.39 -24.14 -0.44
C THR A 203 -11.59 -24.07 1.08
N ARG A 204 -12.81 -23.80 1.53
CA ARG A 204 -13.23 -23.77 2.93
C ARG A 204 -12.65 -24.94 3.75
N GLY A 205 -12.05 -24.63 4.89
CA GLY A 205 -11.45 -25.64 5.77
C GLY A 205 -10.28 -26.46 5.20
N THR A 206 -9.68 -26.09 4.06
CA THR A 206 -8.51 -26.80 3.49
C THR A 206 -7.16 -26.36 4.06
N ALA A 207 -7.12 -25.28 4.86
CA ALA A 207 -5.89 -24.75 5.44
C ALA A 207 -5.30 -25.70 6.51
N PRO A 208 -3.96 -25.81 6.62
CA PRO A 208 -3.31 -26.67 7.61
C PRO A 208 -3.40 -26.06 9.02
N ILE A 209 -4.35 -26.55 9.81
CA ILE A 209 -4.67 -26.04 11.15
C ILE A 209 -4.44 -27.08 12.26
N VAL A 210 -4.12 -26.59 13.46
CA VAL A 210 -3.98 -27.39 14.68
C VAL A 210 -5.37 -27.71 15.25
N ASP A 211 -5.87 -28.94 15.07
CA ASP A 211 -7.14 -29.40 15.64
C ASP A 211 -7.03 -30.80 16.30
N LEU A 212 -7.44 -30.89 17.58
CA LEU A 212 -7.52 -32.13 18.36
C LEU A 212 -8.46 -33.19 17.78
N ARG A 213 -9.43 -32.79 16.94
CA ARG A 213 -10.32 -33.73 16.23
C ARG A 213 -9.56 -34.65 15.28
N SER A 214 -8.37 -34.23 14.82
CA SER A 214 -7.49 -35.06 13.99
C SER A 214 -6.65 -36.07 14.78
N SER A 215 -6.43 -35.83 16.09
CA SER A 215 -5.45 -36.58 16.89
C SER A 215 -6.05 -37.49 17.96
N ASN A 216 -7.38 -37.68 17.97
CA ASN A 216 -8.11 -38.45 19.00
C ASN A 216 -7.79 -38.00 20.45
N GLY A 217 -7.45 -36.73 20.65
CA GLY A 217 -7.07 -36.18 21.96
C GLY A 217 -5.65 -36.51 22.42
N VAL A 218 -4.82 -37.18 21.59
CA VAL A 218 -3.42 -37.45 21.89
C VAL A 218 -2.56 -36.30 21.38
N LEU A 219 -2.08 -35.45 22.30
CA LEU A 219 -1.04 -34.46 22.02
C LEU A 219 0.34 -35.10 22.21
N ALA A 220 1.15 -35.14 21.14
CA ALA A 220 2.58 -35.37 21.27
C ALA A 220 3.18 -34.23 22.11
N ARG A 221 3.85 -34.57 23.22
CA ARG A 221 4.24 -33.61 24.27
C ARG A 221 5.64 -33.05 24.01
N ASP A 222 5.88 -32.67 22.77
CA ASP A 222 7.20 -32.49 22.18
C ASP A 222 7.65 -31.04 22.41
N GLY A 223 7.97 -30.70 23.65
CA GLY A 223 8.57 -29.43 24.06
C GLY A 223 7.65 -28.20 24.13
N SER A 224 6.66 -28.11 23.24
CA SER A 224 5.89 -26.88 23.03
C SER A 224 5.02 -26.40 24.21
N TYR A 225 4.85 -25.08 24.30
CA TYR A 225 3.83 -24.43 25.14
C TYR A 225 2.45 -24.59 24.50
N THR A 226 1.90 -25.81 24.55
CA THR A 226 0.53 -26.09 24.12
C THR A 226 -0.46 -25.67 25.20
N GLU A 227 -1.23 -24.61 24.96
CA GLU A 227 -2.34 -24.23 25.85
C GLU A 227 -3.65 -24.88 25.40
N VAL A 228 -4.23 -25.72 26.26
CA VAL A 228 -5.47 -26.45 25.98
C VAL A 228 -6.63 -25.79 26.75
N TRP A 229 -7.38 -24.94 26.07
CA TRP A 229 -8.51 -24.22 26.66
C TRP A 229 -9.81 -25.02 26.46
N LYS A 230 -10.51 -25.35 27.55
CA LYS A 230 -11.87 -25.90 27.50
C LYS A 230 -12.90 -24.78 27.56
N MET A 231 -13.57 -24.53 26.45
CA MET A 231 -14.74 -23.66 26.43
C MET A 231 -15.97 -24.36 27.04
N THR A 232 -16.93 -23.58 27.53
CA THR A 232 -18.19 -24.10 28.09
C THR A 232 -19.10 -24.64 26.98
N GLY A 233 -18.84 -25.87 26.55
CA GLY A 233 -19.59 -26.53 25.47
C GLY A 233 -18.82 -27.66 24.76
N ASP A 234 -18.01 -28.42 25.50
CA ASP A 234 -17.16 -29.53 25.00
C ASP A 234 -16.09 -29.19 23.92
N THR A 235 -16.03 -27.93 23.44
CA THR A 235 -14.95 -27.46 22.57
C THR A 235 -13.63 -27.32 23.34
N THR A 236 -12.70 -28.25 23.08
CA THR A 236 -11.28 -28.12 23.42
C THR A 236 -10.54 -27.37 22.32
N VAL A 237 -10.06 -26.17 22.61
CA VAL A 237 -9.20 -25.37 21.73
C VAL A 237 -7.75 -25.65 22.09
N VAL A 238 -6.89 -25.79 21.08
CA VAL A 238 -5.43 -25.83 21.25
C VAL A 238 -4.84 -24.56 20.65
N SER A 239 -4.19 -23.75 21.49
CA SER A 239 -3.21 -22.79 21.01
C SER A 239 -1.83 -23.45 21.02
N ARG A 240 -1.21 -23.51 19.84
CA ARG A 240 0.22 -23.77 19.66
C ARG A 240 0.84 -22.48 19.12
N THR A 241 1.77 -21.91 19.87
CA THR A 241 2.62 -20.82 19.41
C THR A 241 3.77 -21.39 18.58
N SER A 242 4.07 -20.76 17.44
CA SER A 242 5.25 -21.01 16.61
C SER A 242 6.54 -20.98 17.45
N GLU A 243 7.40 -21.98 17.27
CA GLU A 243 8.69 -22.06 17.97
C GLU A 243 9.81 -21.41 17.13
N SER A 244 9.62 -21.38 15.80
CA SER A 244 10.62 -20.91 14.84
C SER A 244 10.49 -19.43 14.48
N SER A 245 9.28 -18.85 14.55
CA SER A 245 9.04 -17.43 14.23
C SER A 245 9.77 -16.49 15.18
N LEU A 246 10.17 -15.34 14.66
CA LEU A 246 10.80 -14.30 15.47
C LEU A 246 9.81 -13.49 16.32
N LEU A 247 8.51 -13.41 15.98
CA LEU A 247 7.56 -12.55 16.73
C LEU A 247 7.38 -12.94 18.21
N PRO A 248 7.15 -14.22 18.58
CA PRO A 248 7.11 -14.64 20.00
C PRO A 248 8.38 -14.23 20.75
N ARG A 249 9.53 -14.27 20.07
CA ARG A 249 10.85 -13.97 20.63
C ARG A 249 11.05 -12.47 20.82
N LEU A 250 10.62 -11.64 19.86
CA LEU A 250 10.62 -10.17 19.97
C LEU A 250 9.79 -9.66 21.15
N ALA A 251 8.70 -10.35 21.49
CA ALA A 251 7.88 -10.03 22.67
C ALA A 251 8.60 -10.26 23.99
N THR A 252 9.60 -11.16 24.05
CA THR A 252 10.44 -11.38 25.25
C THR A 252 11.60 -10.40 25.39
N TRP A 253 11.84 -9.52 24.41
CA TRP A 253 13.01 -8.63 24.37
C TRP A 253 12.60 -7.17 24.63
N HIS A 254 13.03 -6.60 25.75
CA HIS A 254 12.72 -5.22 26.18
C HIS A 254 12.88 -4.13 25.08
N LYS A 255 13.80 -4.29 24.11
CA LYS A 255 13.95 -3.34 22.99
C LYS A 255 12.78 -3.35 22.00
N SER A 256 12.11 -4.50 21.82
CA SER A 256 11.07 -4.77 20.82
C SER A 256 9.72 -5.17 21.40
N GLU A 257 9.63 -5.42 22.71
CA GLU A 257 8.42 -5.84 23.43
C GLU A 257 7.19 -4.98 23.07
N ASP A 258 7.29 -3.65 23.16
CA ASP A 258 6.24 -2.68 22.81
C ASP A 258 5.66 -2.88 21.38
N ILE A 259 6.52 -2.99 20.36
CA ILE A 259 6.06 -3.22 18.99
C ILE A 259 5.56 -4.66 18.79
N ALA A 260 6.20 -5.66 19.40
CA ALA A 260 5.78 -7.05 19.28
C ALA A 260 4.40 -7.29 19.90
N GLN A 261 4.15 -6.76 21.11
CA GLN A 261 2.83 -6.83 21.75
C GLN A 261 1.74 -6.18 20.86
N LYS A 262 2.01 -5.01 20.27
CA LYS A 262 1.08 -4.38 19.33
C LYS A 262 0.83 -5.22 18.08
N ILE A 263 1.86 -5.81 17.48
CA ILE A 263 1.71 -6.70 16.33
C ILE A 263 0.82 -7.90 16.70
N LEU A 264 1.01 -8.50 17.88
CA LEU A 264 0.16 -9.58 18.40
C LEU A 264 -1.30 -9.11 18.59
N TYR A 265 -1.52 -7.88 19.06
CA TYR A 265 -2.85 -7.27 19.11
C TYR A 265 -3.44 -6.95 17.72
N SER A 266 -2.63 -6.58 16.72
CA SER A 266 -3.09 -6.43 15.33
C SER A 266 -3.55 -7.77 14.75
N ILE A 267 -2.82 -8.86 15.01
CA ILE A 267 -3.25 -10.23 14.62
C ILE A 267 -4.60 -10.58 15.29
N GLU A 268 -4.73 -10.36 16.60
CA GLU A 268 -5.97 -10.57 17.35
C GLU A 268 -7.12 -9.61 16.94
N CYS A 269 -6.84 -8.49 16.28
CA CYS A 269 -7.85 -7.56 15.78
C CYS A 269 -8.35 -7.92 14.39
N GLU A 270 -7.45 -8.12 13.43
CA GLU A 270 -7.81 -8.31 12.02
C GLU A 270 -8.23 -9.75 11.74
N MET A 271 -7.59 -10.75 12.37
CA MET A 271 -7.94 -12.15 12.14
C MET A 271 -9.32 -12.53 12.72
N ARG A 272 -10.08 -11.63 13.37
CA ARG A 272 -11.35 -11.95 14.08
C ARG A 272 -12.42 -12.61 13.20
N ARG A 273 -12.41 -12.33 11.90
CA ARG A 273 -13.36 -12.90 10.94
C ARG A 273 -12.83 -14.15 10.23
N CYS A 274 -11.52 -14.36 10.24
CA CYS A 274 -10.88 -15.53 9.67
C CYS A 274 -11.21 -16.80 10.48
N PRO A 275 -11.27 -17.99 9.84
CA PRO A 275 -11.64 -19.25 10.51
C PRO A 275 -10.60 -19.73 11.53
N TYR A 276 -9.33 -19.40 11.30
CA TYR A 276 -8.19 -19.71 12.15
C TYR A 276 -7.47 -18.43 12.59
N THR A 277 -6.46 -18.57 13.44
CA THR A 277 -5.50 -17.51 13.78
C THR A 277 -4.08 -17.89 13.36
N LEU A 278 -3.12 -16.96 13.34
CA LEU A 278 -1.79 -17.22 12.79
C LEU A 278 -0.91 -18.12 13.67
N GLY A 279 -1.17 -18.20 14.98
CA GLY A 279 -0.40 -19.07 15.89
C GLY A 279 0.98 -18.50 16.22
N LEU A 280 1.09 -17.18 16.31
CA LEU A 280 2.31 -16.43 16.60
C LEU A 280 2.40 -15.95 18.07
N GLY A 281 1.52 -16.45 18.94
CA GLY A 281 1.45 -16.08 20.36
C GLY A 281 0.45 -14.95 20.63
N GLU A 282 -0.46 -14.68 19.69
CA GLU A 282 -1.57 -13.75 19.89
C GLU A 282 -2.58 -14.28 20.94
N PRO A 283 -3.32 -13.42 21.66
CA PRO A 283 -4.22 -13.85 22.73
C PRO A 283 -5.32 -14.85 22.33
N ASN A 284 -5.72 -14.90 21.05
CA ASN A 284 -6.74 -15.78 20.50
C ASN A 284 -8.03 -15.82 21.34
N LEU A 285 -8.59 -14.65 21.65
CA LEU A 285 -9.73 -14.51 22.59
C LEU A 285 -11.00 -15.21 22.09
N ALA A 286 -11.10 -15.45 20.79
CA ALA A 286 -12.17 -16.18 20.13
C ALA A 286 -12.01 -17.72 20.20
N GLY A 287 -10.87 -18.25 20.66
CA GLY A 287 -10.62 -19.67 20.74
C GLY A 287 -10.64 -20.39 19.39
N LYS A 288 -10.11 -19.75 18.34
CA LYS A 288 -10.00 -20.34 17.00
C LYS A 288 -8.86 -21.37 16.96
N PRO A 289 -8.87 -22.34 16.02
CA PRO A 289 -7.68 -23.14 15.75
C PRO A 289 -6.54 -22.24 15.23
N ASN A 290 -5.29 -22.64 15.49
CA ASN A 290 -4.11 -21.95 14.95
C ASN A 290 -3.71 -22.57 13.60
N LEU A 291 -3.18 -21.78 12.68
CA LEU A 291 -2.42 -22.26 11.52
C LEU A 291 -1.16 -22.99 11.99
N GLU A 292 -0.75 -24.07 11.30
CA GLU A 292 0.57 -24.71 11.52
C GLU A 292 1.69 -23.83 10.91
N TYR A 293 1.93 -22.66 11.51
CA TYR A 293 2.79 -21.59 10.97
C TYR A 293 4.20 -22.07 10.63
N ASP A 294 4.81 -22.92 11.47
CA ASP A 294 6.16 -23.43 11.25
C ASP A 294 6.25 -24.44 10.10
N LEU A 295 5.14 -25.09 9.73
CA LEU A 295 5.07 -25.95 8.54
C LEU A 295 4.80 -25.15 7.26
N VAL A 296 4.05 -24.04 7.34
CA VAL A 296 3.67 -23.21 6.19
C VAL A 296 4.73 -22.15 5.85
N CYS A 297 5.12 -21.34 6.83
CA CYS A 297 6.06 -20.21 6.66
C CYS A 297 7.53 -20.66 6.77
N LYS A 298 7.77 -21.81 7.41
CA LYS A 298 9.08 -22.43 7.60
C LYS A 298 10.15 -21.42 8.04
N PRO A 299 9.96 -20.68 9.16
CA PRO A 299 10.83 -19.56 9.52
C PRO A 299 12.31 -19.93 9.57
N SER A 300 12.66 -21.14 10.01
CA SER A 300 14.04 -21.63 10.03
C SER A 300 14.68 -21.68 8.63
N GLU A 301 13.96 -22.11 7.58
CA GLU A 301 14.47 -22.08 6.20
C GLU A 301 14.64 -20.64 5.72
N LEU A 302 13.66 -19.78 6.01
CA LEU A 302 13.66 -18.36 5.64
C LEU A 302 14.76 -17.55 6.35
N HIS A 303 15.12 -17.91 7.58
CA HIS A 303 16.20 -17.27 8.35
C HIS A 303 17.60 -17.61 7.79
N LEU A 304 17.77 -18.73 7.07
CA LEU A 304 19.00 -19.00 6.29
C LEU A 304 19.20 -18.00 5.13
N LEU A 305 18.12 -17.32 4.73
CA LEU A 305 18.10 -16.25 3.73
C LEU A 305 18.18 -14.85 4.38
N LYS A 306 18.65 -14.73 5.63
CA LYS A 306 18.93 -13.42 6.25
C LYS A 306 20.25 -12.80 5.81
N LYS A 307 21.20 -13.61 5.33
CA LYS A 307 22.52 -13.14 4.90
C LYS A 307 22.49 -12.76 3.43
N SER A 308 22.83 -11.49 3.15
CA SER A 308 23.04 -11.02 1.79
C SER A 308 24.38 -11.55 1.26
N PRO A 309 24.57 -11.69 -0.06
CA PRO A 309 25.88 -12.01 -0.65
C PRO A 309 26.95 -10.94 -0.36
N TYR A 310 26.51 -9.76 0.09
CA TYR A 310 27.33 -8.58 0.36
C TYR A 310 27.42 -8.24 1.86
N ASP A 311 27.19 -9.22 2.74
CA ASP A 311 27.39 -9.11 4.21
C ASP A 311 28.84 -8.73 4.61
N HIS A 312 29.78 -8.72 3.66
CA HIS A 312 31.15 -8.21 3.83
C HIS A 312 31.26 -6.67 3.71
N ILE A 313 30.20 -5.99 3.29
CA ILE A 313 30.14 -4.52 3.29
C ILE A 313 29.76 -4.06 4.69
N ASP A 314 30.67 -3.37 5.36
CA ASP A 314 30.42 -2.71 6.65
C ASP A 314 29.55 -1.45 6.43
N ASN A 315 28.25 -1.68 6.24
CA ASN A 315 27.24 -0.64 6.07
C ASN A 315 25.87 -1.19 6.52
N TYR A 316 25.34 -0.65 7.61
CA TYR A 316 24.06 -1.08 8.20
C TYR A 316 22.89 -0.96 7.23
N GLU A 317 22.93 0.03 6.33
CA GLU A 317 21.89 0.24 5.34
C GLU A 317 21.80 -0.88 4.29
N ASN A 318 22.82 -1.73 4.15
CA ASN A 318 22.73 -2.94 3.33
C ASN A 318 21.64 -3.90 3.85
N GLN A 319 21.53 -4.07 5.18
CA GLN A 319 20.54 -4.94 5.79
C GLN A 319 19.13 -4.34 5.73
N THR A 320 19.03 -3.01 5.78
CA THR A 320 17.80 -2.25 5.54
C THR A 320 17.29 -2.48 4.12
N LEU A 321 18.11 -2.16 3.11
CA LEU A 321 17.78 -2.30 1.69
C LEU A 321 17.40 -3.75 1.34
N TYR A 322 18.23 -4.71 1.77
CA TYR A 322 18.01 -6.15 1.57
C TYR A 322 16.67 -6.62 2.17
N SER A 323 16.33 -6.19 3.38
CA SER A 323 15.09 -6.61 4.05
C SER A 323 13.85 -5.96 3.44
N SER A 324 13.86 -4.64 3.18
CA SER A 324 12.77 -3.94 2.48
C SER A 324 12.46 -4.60 1.13
N HIS A 325 13.47 -4.87 0.32
CA HIS A 325 13.28 -5.48 -1.00
C HIS A 325 12.85 -6.96 -0.95
N GLN A 326 13.28 -7.75 0.05
CA GLN A 326 12.75 -9.11 0.20
C GLN A 326 11.25 -9.12 0.59
N ILE A 327 10.79 -8.13 1.37
CA ILE A 327 9.35 -7.93 1.65
C ILE A 327 8.63 -7.50 0.37
N LEU A 328 9.18 -6.55 -0.39
CA LEU A 328 8.66 -6.06 -1.67
C LEU A 328 8.44 -7.19 -2.68
N GLU A 329 9.48 -8.00 -2.94
CA GLU A 329 9.43 -9.12 -3.89
C GLU A 329 8.45 -10.22 -3.47
N SER A 330 8.31 -10.45 -2.16
CA SER A 330 7.31 -11.39 -1.63
C SER A 330 5.89 -10.93 -1.97
N TRP A 331 5.56 -9.65 -1.76
CA TRP A 331 4.24 -9.08 -2.09
C TRP A 331 4.01 -8.88 -3.58
N ILE A 332 5.06 -8.68 -4.37
CA ILE A 332 5.02 -8.77 -5.84
C ILE A 332 4.62 -10.19 -6.28
N ASN A 333 5.20 -11.24 -5.69
CA ASN A 333 4.83 -12.62 -5.99
C ASN A 333 3.36 -12.94 -5.60
N VAL A 334 2.91 -12.47 -4.42
CA VAL A 334 1.48 -12.52 -4.02
C VAL A 334 0.59 -11.88 -5.10
N SER A 335 0.99 -10.70 -5.59
CA SER A 335 0.24 -9.95 -6.60
C SER A 335 0.13 -10.69 -7.94
N GLN A 336 1.19 -11.36 -8.40
CA GLN A 336 1.16 -12.18 -9.62
C GLN A 336 0.13 -13.32 -9.52
N GLN A 337 0.09 -14.02 -8.38
CA GLN A 337 -0.86 -15.12 -8.16
C GLN A 337 -2.31 -14.60 -8.09
N LEU A 338 -2.53 -13.46 -7.42
CA LEU A 338 -3.84 -12.81 -7.37
C LEU A 338 -4.31 -12.28 -8.74
N LEU A 339 -3.44 -11.66 -9.55
CA LEU A 339 -3.78 -11.17 -10.91
C LEU A 339 -4.16 -12.31 -11.87
N LYS A 340 -3.49 -13.46 -11.75
CA LYS A 340 -3.89 -14.69 -12.44
C LYS A 340 -5.29 -15.15 -12.00
N ARG A 341 -5.55 -15.22 -10.69
CA ARG A 341 -6.86 -15.61 -10.13
C ARG A 341 -7.98 -14.65 -10.53
N ILE A 342 -7.74 -13.35 -10.57
CA ILE A 342 -8.71 -12.35 -11.06
C ILE A 342 -9.06 -12.61 -12.52
N THR A 343 -8.05 -12.90 -13.35
CA THR A 343 -8.23 -13.25 -14.76
C THR A 343 -9.13 -14.49 -14.92
N GLU A 344 -8.84 -15.55 -14.17
CA GLU A 344 -9.63 -16.79 -14.15
C GLU A 344 -11.06 -16.57 -13.62
N ARG A 345 -11.23 -15.82 -12.51
CA ARG A 345 -12.53 -15.47 -11.92
C ARG A 345 -13.41 -14.68 -12.91
N VAL A 346 -12.84 -13.74 -13.67
CA VAL A 346 -13.59 -12.99 -14.70
C VAL A 346 -14.03 -13.88 -15.86
N GLU A 347 -13.20 -14.84 -16.28
CA GLU A 347 -13.53 -15.76 -17.38
C GLU A 347 -14.69 -16.72 -17.03
N ILE A 348 -14.76 -17.18 -15.77
CA ILE A 348 -15.92 -17.93 -15.25
C ILE A 348 -17.10 -17.04 -14.80
N LYS A 349 -16.97 -15.71 -14.95
CA LYS A 349 -17.96 -14.69 -14.56
C LYS A 349 -18.25 -14.57 -13.05
N ASP A 350 -17.32 -15.00 -12.20
CA ASP A 350 -17.31 -14.72 -10.77
C ASP A 350 -16.86 -13.27 -10.52
N PHE A 351 -17.73 -12.32 -10.87
CA PHE A 351 -17.42 -10.88 -10.80
C PHE A 351 -17.29 -10.38 -9.36
N VAL A 352 -17.95 -11.03 -8.39
CA VAL A 352 -17.87 -10.67 -6.96
C VAL A 352 -16.46 -10.96 -6.43
N ARG A 353 -15.97 -12.20 -6.60
CA ARG A 353 -14.63 -12.54 -6.11
C ARG A 353 -13.52 -11.98 -7.00
N ALA A 354 -13.80 -11.65 -8.27
CA ALA A 354 -12.89 -10.84 -9.08
C ALA A 354 -12.75 -9.42 -8.51
N ALA A 355 -13.85 -8.80 -8.06
CA ALA A 355 -13.82 -7.47 -7.44
C ALA A 355 -13.05 -7.47 -6.11
N SER A 356 -13.24 -8.47 -5.25
CA SER A 356 -12.45 -8.62 -4.01
C SER A 356 -10.95 -8.81 -4.33
N GLY A 357 -10.62 -9.64 -5.33
CA GLY A 357 -9.25 -9.78 -5.82
C GLY A 357 -8.64 -8.44 -6.29
N CYS A 358 -9.39 -7.62 -7.02
CA CYS A 358 -8.96 -6.28 -7.42
C CYS A 358 -8.75 -5.34 -6.21
N TYR A 359 -9.60 -5.42 -5.18
CA TYR A 359 -9.39 -4.69 -3.92
C TYR A 359 -8.10 -5.12 -3.20
N LEU A 360 -7.81 -6.43 -3.15
CA LEU A 360 -6.55 -6.94 -2.61
C LEU A 360 -5.33 -6.41 -3.39
N ILE A 361 -5.38 -6.38 -4.72
CA ILE A 361 -4.33 -5.77 -5.56
C ILE A 361 -4.21 -4.26 -5.29
N GLU A 362 -5.32 -3.54 -5.09
CA GLU A 362 -5.28 -2.11 -4.71
C GLU A 362 -4.64 -1.89 -3.33
N ARG A 363 -4.91 -2.76 -2.34
CA ARG A 363 -4.25 -2.73 -1.03
C ARG A 363 -2.76 -3.06 -1.14
N ILE A 364 -2.37 -4.05 -1.95
CA ILE A 364 -0.95 -4.41 -2.13
C ILE A 364 -0.19 -3.30 -2.86
N TRP A 365 -0.74 -2.64 -3.88
CA TRP A 365 -0.05 -1.48 -4.50
C TRP A 365 0.20 -0.32 -3.52
N LYS A 366 -0.66 -0.15 -2.51
CA LYS A 366 -0.43 0.81 -1.40
C LYS A 366 0.68 0.30 -0.47
N LEU A 367 0.64 -0.98 -0.10
CA LEU A 367 1.69 -1.62 0.70
C LEU A 367 3.08 -1.55 0.03
N LEU A 368 3.18 -1.77 -1.29
CA LEU A 368 4.44 -1.62 -2.02
C LEU A 368 4.99 -0.19 -1.91
N ALA A 369 4.13 0.83 -1.89
CA ALA A 369 4.55 2.21 -1.63
C ALA A 369 4.98 2.41 -0.16
N GLU A 370 4.29 1.81 0.81
CA GLU A 370 4.66 1.84 2.25
C GLU A 370 6.01 1.15 2.51
N ILE A 371 6.38 0.11 1.75
CA ILE A 371 7.69 -0.55 1.79
C ILE A 371 8.78 0.36 1.20
N GLU A 372 8.53 0.96 0.05
CA GLU A 372 9.49 1.89 -0.59
C GLU A 372 9.72 3.15 0.27
N ASP A 373 8.68 3.67 0.92
CA ASP A 373 8.75 4.81 1.85
C ASP A 373 9.72 4.61 3.02
N LEU A 374 10.10 3.36 3.35
CA LEU A 374 11.10 3.06 4.39
C LEU A 374 12.50 3.61 4.03
N HIS A 375 12.80 3.79 2.75
CA HIS A 375 14.06 4.40 2.32
C HIS A 375 14.19 5.88 2.77
N LEU A 376 13.09 6.53 3.17
CA LEU A 376 13.10 7.87 3.79
C LEU A 376 13.67 7.88 5.22
N LEU A 377 13.87 6.72 5.85
CA LEU A 377 14.40 6.57 7.21
C LEU A 377 15.88 6.13 7.27
N MET A 378 16.47 5.90 6.10
CA MET A 378 17.89 5.55 5.94
C MET A 378 18.75 6.81 6.04
N ASP A 379 19.97 6.68 6.54
CA ASP A 379 20.90 7.83 6.50
C ASP A 379 21.34 8.12 5.05
N PRO A 380 21.25 9.38 4.57
CA PRO A 380 21.59 9.71 3.18
C PRO A 380 23.06 9.47 2.81
N ASP A 381 24.01 9.68 3.73
CA ASP A 381 25.44 9.48 3.46
C ASP A 381 25.78 7.98 3.46
N ASP A 382 25.25 7.21 4.42
CA ASP A 382 25.38 5.75 4.42
C ASP A 382 24.69 5.10 3.21
N PHE A 383 23.53 5.60 2.77
CA PHE A 383 22.87 5.13 1.54
C PHE A 383 23.67 5.48 0.27
N LEU A 384 24.21 6.70 0.16
CA LEU A 384 25.03 7.09 -0.99
C LEU A 384 26.37 6.33 -1.04
N LYS A 385 26.96 5.98 0.11
CA LYS A 385 28.06 5.00 0.17
C LYS A 385 27.59 3.63 -0.35
N LEU A 386 26.46 3.12 0.14
CA LEU A 386 25.92 1.80 -0.24
C LEU A 386 25.65 1.69 -1.74
N LYS A 387 25.00 2.70 -2.34
CA LYS A 387 24.74 2.83 -3.78
C LYS A 387 26.02 2.65 -4.60
N ASN A 388 27.13 3.22 -4.15
CA ASN A 388 28.43 3.08 -4.79
C ASN A 388 29.07 1.71 -4.52
N GLN A 389 29.02 1.20 -3.28
CA GLN A 389 29.60 -0.08 -2.86
C GLN A 389 28.95 -1.29 -3.55
N LEU A 390 27.62 -1.32 -3.65
CA LEU A 390 26.85 -2.35 -4.36
C LEU A 390 26.93 -2.22 -5.89
N CYS A 391 27.71 -1.29 -6.43
CA CYS A 391 27.75 -0.95 -7.85
C CYS A 391 26.35 -0.69 -8.45
N ILE A 392 25.47 -0.02 -7.70
CA ILE A 392 24.19 0.52 -8.21
C ILE A 392 24.48 1.80 -9.02
N LYS A 393 25.32 1.64 -10.04
CA LYS A 393 25.68 2.69 -10.98
C LYS A 393 24.55 2.88 -11.98
N SER A 394 24.13 4.14 -12.13
CA SER A 394 23.30 4.66 -13.23
C SER A 394 24.12 4.96 -14.49
N ILE A 395 25.41 4.65 -14.49
CA ILE A 395 26.35 5.09 -15.52
C ILE A 395 26.12 4.31 -16.83
N ASN A 396 25.45 5.01 -17.76
CA ASN A 396 25.40 4.86 -19.21
C ASN A 396 24.34 3.99 -19.90
N GLU A 397 23.62 3.04 -19.27
CA GLU A 397 22.65 2.23 -20.05
C GLU A 397 21.45 1.57 -19.33
N ALA A 398 21.34 1.69 -18.00
CA ALA A 398 20.26 1.02 -17.25
C ALA A 398 19.12 1.98 -16.89
N GLY A 399 17.88 1.55 -17.15
CA GLY A 399 16.65 2.24 -16.72
C GLY A 399 16.43 2.25 -15.19
N PRO A 400 15.29 2.80 -14.73
CA PRO A 400 14.94 2.94 -13.31
C PRO A 400 15.22 1.70 -12.46
N PHE A 401 15.77 1.89 -11.26
CA PHE A 401 16.27 0.80 -10.40
C PHE A 401 15.19 -0.26 -10.09
N CYS A 402 13.94 0.15 -9.89
CA CYS A 402 12.82 -0.75 -9.64
C CYS A 402 12.52 -1.70 -10.82
N PHE A 403 12.87 -1.36 -12.07
CA PHE A 403 12.74 -2.25 -13.23
C PHE A 403 13.83 -3.34 -13.29
N ARG A 404 14.74 -3.40 -12.32
CA ARG A 404 15.55 -4.60 -12.06
C ARG A 404 14.70 -5.73 -11.47
N SER A 405 13.59 -5.40 -10.81
CA SER A 405 12.54 -6.35 -10.47
C SER A 405 11.74 -6.72 -11.71
N LYS A 406 12.01 -7.91 -12.24
CA LYS A 406 11.18 -8.54 -13.27
C LYS A 406 9.74 -8.71 -12.78
N GLY A 407 9.57 -9.01 -11.50
CA GLY A 407 8.27 -9.22 -10.89
C GLY A 407 7.41 -7.96 -10.90
N LEU A 408 8.00 -6.81 -10.54
CA LEU A 408 7.33 -5.50 -10.56
C LEU A 408 6.89 -5.12 -11.97
N VAL A 409 7.78 -5.28 -12.96
CA VAL A 409 7.48 -5.02 -14.38
C VAL A 409 6.32 -5.90 -14.85
N GLU A 410 6.32 -7.19 -14.47
CA GLU A 410 5.29 -8.14 -14.86
C GLU A 410 3.92 -7.83 -14.21
N ILE A 411 3.83 -7.51 -12.91
CA ILE A 411 2.54 -7.12 -12.31
C ILE A 411 2.02 -5.79 -12.86
N THR A 412 2.91 -4.87 -13.22
CA THR A 412 2.55 -3.60 -13.87
C THR A 412 1.96 -3.83 -15.26
N ARG A 413 2.55 -4.76 -16.03
CA ARG A 413 2.04 -5.20 -17.33
C ARG A 413 0.69 -5.90 -17.18
N GLN A 414 0.57 -6.86 -16.26
CA GLN A 414 -0.70 -7.55 -15.99
C GLN A 414 -1.81 -6.57 -15.57
N CYS A 415 -1.52 -5.56 -14.73
CA CYS A 415 -2.48 -4.51 -14.37
C CYS A 415 -2.90 -3.65 -15.57
N ARG A 416 -1.98 -3.31 -16.49
CA ARG A 416 -2.31 -2.69 -17.79
C ARG A 416 -3.21 -3.58 -18.64
N ASP A 417 -2.97 -4.88 -18.64
CA ASP A 417 -3.65 -5.85 -19.51
C ASP A 417 -5.09 -6.14 -19.05
N LEU A 418 -5.46 -5.83 -17.79
CA LEU A 418 -6.82 -5.96 -17.27
C LEU A 418 -7.88 -5.18 -18.09
N LYS A 419 -7.50 -4.11 -18.81
CA LYS A 419 -8.39 -3.39 -19.74
C LYS A 419 -9.02 -4.29 -20.80
N HIS A 420 -8.30 -5.34 -21.23
CA HIS A 420 -8.79 -6.30 -22.22
C HIS A 420 -9.91 -7.21 -21.69
N LYS A 421 -10.16 -7.21 -20.36
CA LYS A 421 -11.29 -7.91 -19.75
C LYS A 421 -12.59 -7.08 -19.72
N VAL A 422 -12.52 -5.75 -19.88
CA VAL A 422 -13.70 -4.87 -19.81
C VAL A 422 -14.80 -5.21 -20.83
N PRO A 423 -14.51 -5.51 -22.12
CA PRO A 423 -15.54 -5.95 -23.06
C PRO A 423 -16.24 -7.23 -22.61
N CYS A 424 -15.49 -8.19 -22.04
CA CYS A 424 -16.02 -9.46 -21.53
C CYS A 424 -16.97 -9.24 -20.33
N ILE A 425 -16.58 -8.38 -19.37
CA ILE A 425 -17.40 -8.02 -18.21
C ILE A 425 -18.71 -7.33 -18.64
N LEU A 426 -18.64 -6.42 -19.61
CA LEU A 426 -19.80 -5.70 -20.16
C LEU A 426 -20.65 -6.54 -21.11
N GLY A 427 -20.17 -7.71 -21.56
CA GLY A 427 -20.86 -8.58 -22.52
C GLY A 427 -20.89 -8.01 -23.94
N VAL A 428 -19.88 -7.23 -24.34
CA VAL A 428 -19.74 -6.63 -25.67
C VAL A 428 -18.55 -7.22 -26.43
N GLU A 429 -18.62 -7.16 -27.76
CA GLU A 429 -17.53 -7.59 -28.63
C GLU A 429 -16.27 -6.72 -28.42
N VAL A 430 -15.09 -7.32 -28.62
CA VAL A 430 -13.81 -6.68 -28.33
C VAL A 430 -13.46 -5.62 -29.37
N ASP A 431 -13.69 -4.36 -29.02
CA ASP A 431 -13.00 -3.23 -29.64
C ASP A 431 -11.65 -3.02 -28.92
N PRO A 432 -10.50 -3.22 -29.60
CA PRO A 432 -9.18 -3.09 -28.99
C PRO A 432 -8.79 -1.65 -28.61
N MET A 433 -9.56 -0.64 -29.06
CA MET A 433 -9.38 0.77 -28.70
C MET A 433 -10.41 1.27 -27.69
N GLY A 434 -11.41 0.46 -27.32
CA GLY A 434 -12.44 0.82 -26.33
C GLY A 434 -13.43 1.87 -26.84
N GLY A 435 -13.89 1.75 -28.09
CA GLY A 435 -14.80 2.69 -28.73
C GLY A 435 -16.25 2.70 -28.23
N PRO A 436 -17.16 3.36 -28.98
CA PRO A 436 -18.49 3.77 -28.49
C PRO A 436 -19.34 2.66 -27.85
N ARG A 437 -19.30 1.43 -28.40
CA ARG A 437 -20.09 0.29 -27.88
C ARG A 437 -19.73 -0.09 -26.44
N VAL A 438 -18.46 0.06 -26.04
CA VAL A 438 -17.99 -0.20 -24.67
C VAL A 438 -18.48 0.90 -23.72
N GLN A 439 -18.44 2.16 -24.18
CA GLN A 439 -18.95 3.32 -23.45
C GLN A 439 -20.47 3.25 -23.25
N GLU A 440 -21.24 2.95 -24.32
CA GLU A 440 -22.69 2.81 -24.28
C GLU A 440 -23.14 1.70 -23.32
N ALA A 441 -22.47 0.53 -23.36
CA ALA A 441 -22.75 -0.56 -22.43
C ALA A 441 -22.46 -0.18 -20.97
N ALA A 442 -21.35 0.51 -20.70
CA ALA A 442 -21.03 1.04 -19.37
C ALA A 442 -22.06 2.09 -18.90
N MET A 443 -22.45 3.03 -19.78
CA MET A 443 -23.50 4.02 -19.49
C MET A 443 -24.85 3.35 -19.14
N LYS A 444 -25.24 2.33 -19.91
CA LYS A 444 -26.47 1.56 -19.66
C LYS A 444 -26.40 0.83 -18.31
N LEU A 445 -25.29 0.14 -18.04
CA LEU A 445 -25.04 -0.56 -16.77
C LEU A 445 -25.14 0.40 -15.56
N TYR A 446 -24.46 1.54 -15.61
CA TYR A 446 -24.47 2.55 -14.54
C TYR A 446 -25.83 3.25 -14.36
N ARG A 447 -26.68 3.30 -15.40
CA ARG A 447 -28.08 3.77 -15.29
C ARG A 447 -28.99 2.73 -14.65
N GLU A 448 -28.95 1.49 -15.13
CA GLU A 448 -29.88 0.44 -14.69
C GLU A 448 -29.52 -0.15 -13.32
N LYS A 449 -28.23 -0.24 -12.98
CA LYS A 449 -27.70 -0.70 -11.67
C LYS A 449 -28.13 -2.11 -11.23
N LYS A 450 -28.68 -2.92 -12.14
CA LYS A 450 -29.17 -4.29 -11.89
C LYS A 450 -28.04 -5.30 -11.65
N GLU A 451 -26.92 -5.14 -12.33
CA GLU A 451 -25.73 -6.00 -12.28
C GLU A 451 -24.64 -5.29 -11.45
N SER A 452 -24.87 -5.19 -10.14
CA SER A 452 -24.03 -4.39 -9.21
C SER A 452 -22.60 -4.91 -9.11
N GLU A 453 -22.43 -6.24 -9.18
CA GLU A 453 -21.16 -6.95 -9.18
C GLU A 453 -20.26 -6.55 -10.36
N LYS A 454 -20.83 -6.32 -11.55
CA LYS A 454 -20.09 -5.75 -12.69
C LYS A 454 -19.65 -4.31 -12.41
N ILE A 455 -20.50 -3.49 -11.79
CA ILE A 455 -20.16 -2.11 -11.44
C ILE A 455 -19.01 -2.07 -10.44
N HIS A 456 -19.06 -2.89 -9.39
CA HIS A 456 -18.00 -3.00 -8.39
C HIS A 456 -16.68 -3.47 -9.00
N LEU A 457 -16.71 -4.50 -9.86
CA LEU A 457 -15.52 -4.98 -10.57
C LEU A 457 -14.92 -3.90 -11.47
N LEU A 458 -15.72 -3.23 -12.31
CA LEU A 458 -15.24 -2.17 -13.20
C LEU A 458 -14.66 -0.98 -12.42
N GLN A 459 -15.22 -0.63 -11.27
CA GLN A 459 -14.66 0.39 -10.37
C GLN A 459 -13.35 -0.08 -9.73
N ALA A 460 -13.26 -1.33 -9.27
CA ALA A 460 -12.06 -1.89 -8.67
C ALA A 460 -10.89 -1.99 -9.67
N LEU A 461 -11.15 -2.28 -10.95
CA LEU A 461 -10.15 -2.22 -12.02
C LEU A 461 -9.53 -0.81 -12.14
N GLN A 462 -10.34 0.24 -12.06
CA GLN A 462 -9.85 1.62 -12.10
C GLN A 462 -9.14 2.02 -10.80
N ALA A 463 -9.54 1.45 -9.65
CA ALA A 463 -8.83 1.64 -8.39
C ALA A 463 -7.41 1.03 -8.45
N VAL A 464 -7.25 -0.16 -9.05
CA VAL A 464 -5.94 -0.80 -9.29
C VAL A 464 -5.02 0.08 -10.15
N GLU A 465 -5.49 0.61 -11.28
CA GLU A 465 -4.72 1.57 -12.08
C GLU A 465 -4.32 2.80 -11.25
N ALA A 466 -5.27 3.37 -10.50
CA ALA A 466 -5.02 4.57 -9.71
C ALA A 466 -4.07 4.32 -8.51
N ALA A 467 -3.99 3.10 -7.98
CA ALA A 467 -3.00 2.72 -6.98
C ALA A 467 -1.62 2.54 -7.61
N MET A 468 -1.54 1.80 -8.73
CA MET A 468 -0.32 1.56 -9.50
C MET A 468 0.34 2.87 -9.99
N LYS A 469 -0.43 3.78 -10.60
CA LYS A 469 0.11 5.08 -11.06
C LYS A 469 0.55 5.97 -9.90
N ARG A 470 -0.09 5.87 -8.72
CA ARG A 470 0.39 6.54 -7.49
C ARG A 470 1.70 5.96 -6.98
N PHE A 471 1.88 4.64 -7.01
CA PHE A 471 3.16 3.98 -6.66
C PHE A 471 4.31 4.54 -7.52
N PHE A 472 4.20 4.53 -8.85
CA PHE A 472 5.28 5.02 -9.72
C PHE A 472 5.54 6.53 -9.58
N TYR A 473 4.50 7.33 -9.33
CA TYR A 473 4.67 8.75 -9.01
C TYR A 473 5.40 8.96 -7.67
N ALA A 474 5.02 8.24 -6.62
CA ALA A 474 5.63 8.31 -5.30
C ALA A 474 7.09 7.83 -5.33
N PHE A 475 7.36 6.69 -5.98
CA PHE A 475 8.71 6.17 -6.19
C PHE A 475 9.62 7.18 -6.92
N LYS A 476 9.09 7.92 -7.91
CA LYS A 476 9.86 9.01 -8.53
C LYS A 476 10.19 10.14 -7.54
N GLN A 477 9.27 10.52 -6.64
CA GLN A 477 9.58 11.51 -5.60
C GLN A 477 10.60 10.98 -4.59
N LEU A 478 10.49 9.71 -4.20
CA LEU A 478 11.41 9.01 -3.31
C LEU A 478 12.84 9.06 -3.85
N LEU A 479 13.04 8.73 -5.14
CA LEU A 479 14.35 8.84 -5.78
C LEU A 479 14.94 10.26 -5.70
N VAL A 480 14.13 11.29 -5.90
CA VAL A 480 14.58 12.71 -5.80
C VAL A 480 14.97 13.08 -4.37
N VAL A 481 14.27 12.58 -3.36
CA VAL A 481 14.60 12.81 -1.94
C VAL A 481 15.86 12.05 -1.52
N VAL A 482 15.97 10.77 -1.87
CA VAL A 482 17.03 9.87 -1.39
C VAL A 482 18.34 9.99 -2.19
N THR A 483 18.28 10.35 -3.47
CA THR A 483 19.49 10.55 -4.31
C THR A 483 19.82 12.01 -4.60
N GLY A 484 18.91 12.94 -4.29
CA GLY A 484 19.05 14.36 -4.61
C GLY A 484 18.60 14.70 -6.04
N SER A 485 18.14 15.94 -6.23
CA SER A 485 17.53 16.39 -7.50
C SER A 485 18.50 16.43 -8.67
N LEU A 486 19.79 16.67 -8.45
CA LEU A 486 20.80 16.67 -9.52
C LEU A 486 21.05 15.26 -10.06
N ASP A 487 21.20 14.25 -9.19
CA ASP A 487 21.43 12.87 -9.58
C ASP A 487 20.17 12.24 -10.23
N ALA A 488 18.99 12.55 -9.69
CA ALA A 488 17.72 12.12 -10.27
C ALA A 488 17.49 12.72 -11.67
N ASN A 489 17.79 14.01 -11.86
CA ASN A 489 17.56 14.73 -13.12
C ASN A 489 18.76 14.67 -14.08
N ALA A 490 19.94 14.18 -13.70
CA ALA A 490 21.07 14.00 -14.63
C ALA A 490 20.70 13.04 -15.77
N ASN A 491 19.90 12.01 -15.45
CA ASN A 491 19.30 11.08 -16.43
C ASN A 491 18.36 11.77 -17.44
N GLN A 492 17.96 13.03 -17.17
CA GLN A 492 17.00 13.82 -17.95
C GLN A 492 17.66 14.88 -18.85
N VAL A 493 18.97 15.13 -18.69
CA VAL A 493 19.71 16.20 -19.41
C VAL A 493 20.59 15.64 -20.55
N ILE A 494 20.94 14.35 -20.50
CA ILE A 494 21.83 13.71 -21.50
C ILE A 494 21.02 13.06 -22.64
N PHE A 495 19.75 12.73 -22.43
CA PHE A 495 18.85 12.21 -23.47
C PHE A 495 18.02 13.34 -24.11
N SER A 496 17.68 13.18 -25.39
CA SER A 496 17.03 14.22 -26.20
C SER A 496 15.65 14.64 -25.65
N SER A 497 15.24 15.88 -25.96
CA SER A 497 14.01 16.53 -25.46
C SER A 497 12.67 15.92 -25.92
N ASP A 498 12.69 14.70 -26.47
CA ASP A 498 11.54 13.97 -27.02
C ASP A 498 11.40 12.58 -26.36
N SER A 499 12.40 12.11 -25.61
CA SER A 499 12.35 10.85 -24.84
C SER A 499 12.19 11.14 -23.35
N GLY A 500 10.94 11.23 -22.88
CA GLY A 500 10.64 11.40 -21.45
C GLY A 500 11.15 10.25 -20.58
N ASP A 501 11.36 10.53 -19.29
CA ASP A 501 11.76 9.52 -18.29
C ASP A 501 10.73 8.37 -18.21
N SER A 502 11.24 7.13 -18.17
CA SER A 502 10.44 5.91 -18.22
C SER A 502 9.47 5.74 -17.03
N LEU A 503 9.79 6.27 -15.83
CA LEU A 503 8.83 6.33 -14.72
C LEU A 503 7.68 7.29 -15.02
N SER A 504 8.00 8.47 -15.57
CA SER A 504 7.01 9.49 -15.94
C SER A 504 6.05 8.97 -17.01
N HIS A 505 6.51 8.17 -17.97
CA HIS A 505 5.63 7.55 -18.98
C HIS A 505 4.58 6.61 -18.39
N ILE A 506 4.76 6.04 -17.20
CA ILE A 506 3.74 5.16 -16.58
C ILE A 506 2.63 5.99 -15.95
N PHE A 507 2.97 7.00 -15.13
CA PHE A 507 1.96 7.79 -14.41
C PHE A 507 1.36 8.94 -15.24
N LEU A 508 2.00 9.35 -16.34
CA LEU A 508 1.45 10.30 -17.32
C LEU A 508 0.71 9.63 -18.50
N GLU A 509 0.69 8.30 -18.57
CA GLU A 509 -0.10 7.57 -19.56
C GLU A 509 -1.60 7.90 -19.39
N PRO A 510 -2.38 8.01 -20.49
CA PRO A 510 -3.84 8.08 -20.41
C PRO A 510 -4.48 6.96 -19.55
N THR A 511 -5.73 7.17 -19.13
CA THR A 511 -6.56 6.16 -18.44
C THR A 511 -6.55 4.84 -19.22
N TYR A 512 -6.43 3.71 -18.52
CA TYR A 512 -6.47 2.38 -19.16
C TYR A 512 -7.90 1.98 -19.52
N PHE A 513 -8.88 2.74 -19.03
CA PHE A 513 -10.30 2.47 -19.14
C PHE A 513 -11.07 3.68 -19.71
N PRO A 514 -10.66 4.25 -20.86
CA PRO A 514 -11.20 5.52 -21.36
C PRO A 514 -12.72 5.47 -21.60
N SER A 515 -13.25 4.33 -22.03
CA SER A 515 -14.69 4.10 -22.22
C SER A 515 -15.48 4.17 -20.91
N LEU A 516 -14.88 3.72 -19.79
CA LEU A 516 -15.53 3.76 -18.47
C LEU A 516 -15.54 5.18 -17.89
N ASP A 517 -14.51 5.98 -18.16
CA ASP A 517 -14.45 7.37 -17.72
C ASP A 517 -15.33 8.28 -18.59
N ALA A 518 -15.30 8.12 -19.90
CA ALA A 518 -16.23 8.80 -20.81
C ALA A 518 -17.70 8.49 -20.46
N ALA A 519 -18.01 7.24 -20.11
CA ALA A 519 -19.35 6.85 -19.66
C ALA A 519 -19.80 7.61 -18.40
N LYS A 520 -18.90 7.98 -17.48
CA LYS A 520 -19.25 8.81 -16.31
C LYS A 520 -19.56 10.25 -16.71
N THR A 521 -18.77 10.84 -17.61
CA THR A 521 -18.96 12.21 -18.11
C THR A 521 -20.36 12.39 -18.68
N PHE A 522 -20.77 11.54 -19.63
CA PHE A 522 -22.09 11.62 -20.26
C PHE A 522 -23.27 11.31 -19.31
N LEU A 523 -23.02 10.74 -18.13
CA LEU A 523 -24.04 10.58 -17.08
C LEU A 523 -24.17 11.85 -16.22
N GLY A 524 -23.05 12.51 -15.93
CA GLY A 524 -23.06 13.83 -15.30
C GLY A 524 -23.78 14.87 -16.16
N ASP A 525 -23.44 14.95 -17.45
CA ASP A 525 -24.08 15.86 -18.40
C ASP A 525 -25.59 15.61 -18.52
N PHE A 526 -26.00 14.34 -18.57
CA PHE A 526 -27.42 13.97 -18.63
C PHE A 526 -28.21 14.47 -17.40
N TRP A 527 -27.70 14.26 -16.18
CA TRP A 527 -28.35 14.76 -14.97
C TRP A 527 -28.32 16.29 -14.86
N ASN A 528 -27.25 16.94 -15.34
CA ASN A 528 -27.20 18.41 -15.43
C ASN A 528 -28.30 18.96 -16.35
N HIS A 529 -28.58 18.28 -17.47
CA HIS A 529 -29.66 18.65 -18.37
C HIS A 529 -31.06 18.35 -17.82
N GLU A 530 -31.28 17.22 -17.13
CA GLU A 530 -32.57 16.93 -16.46
C GLU A 530 -32.88 17.94 -15.34
N GLN A 531 -31.90 18.24 -14.47
CA GLN A 531 -32.06 19.22 -13.38
C GLN A 531 -32.15 20.67 -13.89
N GLY A 532 -31.50 20.98 -15.00
CA GLY A 532 -31.68 22.25 -15.72
C GLY A 532 -33.09 22.40 -16.30
N GLY A 533 -33.62 21.32 -16.88
CA GLY A 533 -34.99 21.28 -17.44
C GLY A 533 -36.07 21.49 -16.38
N MET A 534 -35.93 20.90 -15.19
CA MET A 534 -36.88 21.08 -14.08
C MET A 534 -36.92 22.50 -13.49
N ARG A 535 -36.05 23.43 -13.91
CA ARG A 535 -36.06 24.84 -13.46
C ARG A 535 -36.72 25.81 -14.47
N LEU A 536 -37.35 25.29 -15.51
CA LEU A 536 -38.04 26.05 -16.57
C LEU A 536 -39.45 25.52 -16.90
N GLY A 537 -40.08 24.84 -15.93
CA GLY A 537 -41.49 24.38 -15.99
C GLY A 537 -42.35 25.12 -14.98
#